data_AF-A0A914FME5-F1
#
_entry.id   AF-A0A914FME5-F1
#
_cell.length_a   1.000
_cell.length_b   1.000
_cell.length_c   1.000
_cell.angle_alpha   90.00
_cell.angle_beta   90.00
_cell.angle_gamma   90.00
#
_symmetry.space_group_name_H-M   'P 1'
#
loop_
_entity.id
_entity.type
_entity.pdbx_description
1 polymer ?
#
loop_
_entity_poly.entity_id
_entity_poly.type
_entity_poly.pdbx_seq_one_letter_code
_entity_poly.pdbx_strand_id
1 'polypeptide(L)'
;MAGPISMTGGCNTVTITCTAQTAGFDIYMDFDNGANNPDTNQMNPVAALLTCNAAGAWEYMSGIAMASYQITTISCFEYDPG
;
A
#
# COMPACT_ATOMS: atom_id res chain seq x y z
N MET A 1 6.76 -9.02 3.99
CA MET A 1 7.51 -8.49 2.82
C MET A 1 6.51 -8.34 1.67
N ALA A 2 6.15 -7.11 1.26
CA ALA A 2 5.35 -6.92 0.06
C ALA A 2 6.23 -7.11 -1.18
N GLY A 3 5.79 -7.98 -2.10
CA GLY A 3 6.50 -8.30 -3.33
C GLY A 3 5.97 -7.52 -4.53
N PRO A 4 6.56 -7.71 -5.73
CA PRO A 4 6.11 -7.05 -6.95
C PRO A 4 4.67 -7.45 -7.31
N ILE A 5 3.82 -6.46 -7.60
CA ILE A 5 2.42 -6.66 -7.96
C ILE A 5 2.37 -7.27 -9.37
N SER A 6 2.03 -8.56 -9.47
CA SER A 6 1.93 -9.27 -10.75
C SER A 6 0.48 -9.37 -11.24
N MET A 7 0.24 -9.10 -12.52
CA MET A 7 -1.10 -8.98 -13.13
C MET A 7 -1.65 -10.31 -13.65
N THR A 8 -2.95 -10.55 -13.44
CA THR A 8 -3.75 -11.46 -14.29
C THR A 8 -5.21 -10.98 -14.35
N GLY A 9 -5.64 -10.48 -15.52
CA GLY A 9 -7.05 -10.18 -15.84
C GLY A 9 -7.54 -8.76 -15.51
N GLY A 10 -8.36 -8.18 -16.40
CA GLY A 10 -8.84 -6.80 -16.36
C GLY A 10 -9.69 -6.44 -15.13
N CYS A 11 -9.66 -5.15 -14.77
CA CYS A 11 -10.36 -4.52 -13.63
C CYS A 11 -10.42 -5.38 -12.36
N ASN A 12 -9.27 -5.85 -11.89
CA ASN A 12 -9.17 -6.53 -10.61
C ASN A 12 -8.56 -5.56 -9.61
N THR A 13 -9.37 -5.05 -8.68
CA THR A 13 -8.84 -4.38 -7.50
C THR A 13 -8.01 -5.36 -6.68
N VAL A 14 -6.90 -4.92 -6.09
CA VAL A 14 -6.13 -5.74 -5.15
C VAL A 14 -6.05 -5.05 -3.80
N THR A 15 -6.28 -5.79 -2.73
CA THR A 15 -6.00 -5.32 -1.38
C THR A 15 -4.63 -5.82 -0.96
N ILE A 16 -3.72 -4.91 -0.66
CA ILE A 16 -2.42 -5.22 -0.08
C ILE A 16 -2.52 -5.01 1.42
N THR A 17 -2.06 -5.98 2.20
CA THR A 17 -2.04 -5.89 3.67
C THR A 17 -0.62 -6.12 4.17
N CYS A 18 -0.10 -5.14 4.92
CA CYS A 18 1.12 -5.22 5.68
C CYS A 18 0.77 -5.50 7.15
N THR A 19 1.38 -6.52 7.73
CA THR A 19 1.25 -6.88 9.15
C THR A 19 2.64 -6.93 9.76
N ALA A 20 2.82 -6.38 10.97
CA ALA A 20 4.05 -6.63 11.71
C ALA A 20 4.10 -8.12 12.12
N GLN A 21 5.24 -8.76 11.89
CA GLN A 21 5.55 -10.10 12.36
C GLN A 21 6.10 -10.07 13.78
N THR A 22 6.75 -8.97 14.16
CA THR A 22 7.30 -8.77 15.50
C THR A 22 6.25 -8.17 16.43
N ALA A 23 5.99 -8.82 17.56
CA ALA A 23 5.06 -8.32 18.56
C ALA A 23 5.59 -7.01 19.17
N GLY A 24 4.71 -6.01 19.27
CA GLY A 24 5.07 -4.68 19.79
C GLY A 24 5.64 -3.74 18.73
N PHE A 25 5.87 -4.19 17.50
CA PHE A 25 6.33 -3.35 16.41
C PHE A 25 5.14 -2.77 15.64
N ASP A 26 5.31 -1.54 15.18
CA ASP A 26 4.43 -0.91 14.21
C ASP A 26 4.79 -1.36 12.80
N ILE A 27 3.84 -1.24 11.88
CA ILE A 27 4.05 -1.53 10.46
C ILE A 27 3.68 -0.30 9.64
N TYR A 28 4.56 0.04 8.70
CA TYR A 28 4.35 1.12 7.75
C TYR A 28 4.32 0.55 6.34
N MET A 29 3.34 0.97 5.56
CA MET A 29 3.24 0.74 4.13
C MET A 29 3.68 2.01 3.41
N ASP A 30 4.50 1.84 2.39
CA ASP A 30 5.04 2.93 1.58
C ASP A 30 4.81 2.64 0.10
N PHE A 31 4.41 3.64 -0.67
CA PHE A 31 4.27 3.55 -2.12
C PHE A 31 5.28 4.42 -2.83
N ASP A 32 5.95 3.84 -3.82
CA ASP A 32 6.96 4.52 -4.64
C ASP A 32 8.04 5.24 -3.83
N ASN A 33 8.49 4.60 -2.74
CA ASN A 33 9.61 5.06 -1.91
C ASN A 33 9.37 6.46 -1.30
N GLY A 34 8.20 6.65 -0.68
CA GLY A 34 7.79 7.86 0.02
C GLY A 34 7.09 8.89 -0.86
N ALA A 35 7.04 8.70 -2.18
CA ALA A 35 6.39 9.63 -3.09
C ALA A 35 4.87 9.67 -2.87
N ASN A 36 4.28 8.54 -2.50
CA ASN A 36 2.86 8.37 -2.29
C ASN A 36 2.65 7.61 -0.96
N ASN A 37 2.75 8.29 0.19
CA ASN A 37 2.56 7.60 1.47
C ASN A 37 1.06 7.34 1.70
N PRO A 38 0.60 6.09 1.96
CA PRO A 38 -0.75 5.87 2.44
C PRO A 38 -0.99 6.67 3.73
N ASP A 39 -2.24 7.06 3.93
CA ASP A 39 -2.75 7.91 5.01
C ASP A 39 -1.92 7.86 6.29
N THR A 40 -1.58 9.02 6.89
CA THR A 40 -0.63 9.16 8.01
C THR A 40 -1.00 8.42 9.30
N ASN A 41 -2.14 7.74 9.34
CA ASN A 41 -2.65 6.98 10.48
C ASN A 41 -2.65 5.48 10.17
N GLN A 42 -1.45 4.95 9.96
CA GLN A 42 -1.23 3.54 9.67
C GLN A 42 -1.17 2.76 10.99
N MET A 43 -2.22 1.99 11.29
CA MET A 43 -2.25 1.07 12.43
C MET A 43 -2.00 -0.35 11.94
N ASN A 44 -1.24 -1.15 12.71
CA ASN A 44 -1.05 -2.56 12.40
C ASN A 44 -2.36 -3.36 12.60
N PRO A 45 -2.90 -4.07 11.59
CA PRO A 45 -2.38 -4.22 10.22
C PRO A 45 -2.79 -3.08 9.28
N VAL A 46 -1.86 -2.68 8.40
CA VAL A 46 -2.10 -1.63 7.40
C VAL A 46 -2.58 -2.27 6.11
N ALA A 47 -3.71 -1.82 5.59
CA ALA A 47 -4.27 -2.32 4.34
C ALA A 47 -4.55 -1.17 3.36
N ALA A 48 -4.29 -1.42 2.08
CA ALA A 48 -4.58 -0.50 1.00
C ALA A 48 -5.27 -1.20 -0.17
N LEU A 49 -6.34 -0.59 -0.68
CA LEU A 49 -7.03 -1.02 -1.88
C LEU A 49 -6.44 -0.31 -3.09
N LEU A 50 -5.95 -1.08 -4.04
CA LEU A 50 -5.45 -0.60 -5.32
C LEU A 50 -6.44 -0.97 -6.41
N THR A 51 -6.64 -0.06 -7.33
CA THR A 51 -7.49 -0.25 -8.50
C THR A 51 -6.63 -0.18 -9.75
N CYS A 52 -6.77 -1.15 -10.65
CA CYS A 52 -6.14 -1.06 -11.96
C CYS A 52 -6.97 -0.13 -12.85
N ASN A 53 -6.34 0.90 -13.41
CA ASN A 53 -7.00 1.82 -14.33
C ASN A 53 -7.10 1.24 -15.76
N ALA A 54 -7.80 1.96 -16.64
CA ALA A 54 -7.99 1.55 -18.04
C ALA A 54 -6.69 1.46 -18.85
N ALA A 55 -5.61 2.10 -18.38
CA ALA A 55 -4.27 2.04 -18.98
C ALA A 55 -3.44 0.86 -18.45
N GLY A 56 -3.97 0.05 -17.52
CA GLY A 56 -3.25 -1.07 -16.93
C GLY A 56 -2.30 -0.69 -15.79
N ALA A 57 -2.40 0.52 -15.25
CA ALA A 57 -1.60 0.97 -14.12
C ALA A 57 -2.37 0.84 -12.81
N TRP A 58 -1.67 0.53 -11.72
CA TRP A 58 -2.26 0.50 -10.38
C TRP A 58 -2.40 1.90 -9.83
N GLU A 59 -3.55 2.17 -9.22
CA GLU A 59 -3.84 3.43 -8.56
C GLU A 59 -4.31 3.17 -7.13
N TYR A 60 -3.78 3.93 -6.19
CA TYR A 60 -4.31 4.03 -4.83
C TYR A 60 -5.16 5.28 -4.71
N MET A 61 -6.36 5.13 -4.19
CA MET A 61 -7.22 6.25 -3.84
C MET A 61 -7.00 6.59 -2.37
N SER A 62 -6.32 7.71 -2.09
CA SER A 62 -6.14 8.18 -0.72
C SER A 62 -7.48 8.67 -0.17
N GLY A 63 -7.87 8.15 1.00
CA GLY A 63 -9.05 8.60 1.71
C GLY A 63 -8.90 10.02 2.27
N ILE A 64 -7.68 10.42 2.61
CA ILE A 64 -7.36 11.77 3.11
C ILE A 64 -7.34 12.81 1.99
N ALA A 65 -6.61 12.53 0.90
CA ALA A 65 -6.45 13.50 -0.18
C ALA A 65 -7.63 13.49 -1.17
N MET A 66 -8.54 12.51 -1.08
CA MET A 66 -9.60 12.25 -2.06
C MET A 66 -9.06 12.24 -3.51
N ALA A 67 -7.84 11.73 -3.69
CA ALA A 67 -7.11 11.75 -4.94
C ALA A 67 -6.55 10.35 -5.25
N SER A 68 -6.46 10.04 -6.55
CA SER A 68 -5.85 8.82 -7.06
C SER A 68 -4.39 9.05 -7.41
N TYR A 69 -3.52 8.19 -6.89
CA TYR A 69 -2.09 8.20 -7.19
C TYR A 69 -1.72 6.92 -7.91
N GLN A 70 -1.08 7.04 -9.06
CA GLN A 70 -0.50 5.88 -9.75
C GLN A 70 0.65 5.33 -8.91
N ILE A 71 0.66 4.01 -8.72
CA ILE A 71 1.68 3.30 -7.95
C ILE A 71 2.34 2.24 -8.81
N THR A 72 3.66 2.14 -8.64
CA THR A 72 4.46 1.09 -9.31
C THR A 72 5.05 0.11 -8.31
N THR A 73 5.31 0.56 -7.08
CA THR A 73 5.98 -0.24 -6.06
C THR A 73 5.36 -0.02 -4.68
N ILE A 74 5.38 -1.08 -3.88
CA ILE A 74 4.87 -1.07 -2.51
C ILE A 74 5.88 -1.75 -1.63
N SER A 75 6.20 -1.12 -0.50
CA SER A 75 7.08 -1.67 0.52
C SER A 75 6.37 -1.65 1.87
N CYS A 76 6.64 -2.66 2.69
CA CYS A 76 6.23 -2.69 4.09
C CYS A 76 7.49 -2.64 4.97
N PHE A 77 7.51 -1.79 5.98
CA PHE A 77 8.61 -1.65 6.92
C PHE A 77 8.09 -1.77 8.36
N GLU A 78 8.73 -2.63 9.15
CA GLU A 78 8.47 -2.68 10.59
C GLU A 78 9.25 -1.57 11.29
N TYR A 79 8.64 -0.97 12.30
CA TYR A 79 9.24 0.06 13.14
C TYR A 79 9.08 -0.33 14.60
N ASP A 80 10.16 -0.20 15.37
CA ASP A 80 10.13 -0.40 16.82
C ASP A 80 9.75 0.92 17.51
N PRO A 81 8.56 1.03 18.13
CA PRO A 81 8.15 2.25 18.83
C PRO A 81 8.92 2.51 20.13
N GLY A 82 9.64 1.51 20.67
CA GLY A 82 10.38 1.60 21.93
C GLY A 82 9.58 1.29 23.19
#